data_AF-A0A7K1NNP0-F1
#
_entry.id   AF-A0A7K1NNP0-F1
#
_cell.length_a   1.000
_cell.length_b   1.000
_cell.length_c   1.000
_cell.angle_alpha   90.00
_cell.angle_beta   90.00
_cell.angle_gamma   90.00
#
_symmetry.space_group_name_H-M   'P 1'
#
loop_
_entity.id
_entity.type
_entity.pdbx_description
1 polymer ?
#
loop_
_entity_poly.entity_id
_entity_poly.type
_entity_poly.pdbx_seq_one_letter_code
_entity_poly.pdbx_strand_id
1 'polypeptide(L)'
;MSLYQPEPVEISTRMRPGEWSEESLEALVNSYRTRIMEMGANMAEVLTDVERNDDGSVRVAVVWNKAANAGDEDAVAGGQAP
;
A
#
# COMPACT_ATOMS: atom_id res chain seq x y z
N MET A 1 -8.50 22.60 12.68
CA MET A 1 -7.72 21.46 13.20
C MET A 1 -7.44 20.56 12.02
N SER A 2 -6.18 20.43 11.59
CA SER A 2 -5.82 19.50 10.50
C SER A 2 -5.80 18.09 11.07
N LEU A 3 -6.64 17.22 10.52
CA LEU A 3 -6.58 15.79 10.79
C LEU A 3 -5.18 15.30 10.43
N TYR A 4 -4.51 14.61 11.34
CA TYR A 4 -3.26 13.93 11.02
C TYR A 4 -3.58 12.84 9.99
N GLN A 5 -3.16 13.05 8.75
CA GLN A 5 -3.23 12.04 7.71
C GLN A 5 -1.90 11.28 7.73
N PRO A 6 -1.90 9.98 8.09
CA PRO A 6 -0.69 9.17 8.02
C PRO A 6 -0.17 9.12 6.58
N GLU A 7 1.16 9.13 6.41
CA GLU A 7 1.76 9.01 5.09
C GLU A 7 1.34 7.67 4.45
N PRO A 8 0.85 7.68 3.19
CA PRO A 8 0.41 6.47 2.53
C PRO A 8 1.61 5.55 2.28
N VAL A 9 1.44 4.27 2.57
CA VAL A 9 2.50 3.27 2.33
C VAL A 9 2.37 2.75 0.90
N GLU A 10 3.42 2.90 0.09
CA GLU A 10 3.47 2.35 -1.27
C GLU A 10 4.55 1.26 -1.36
N ILE A 11 4.17 0.11 -1.93
CA ILE A 11 5.11 -0.89 -2.43
C ILE A 11 4.98 -0.91 -3.95
N SER A 12 6.03 -0.46 -4.65
CA SER A 12 6.05 -0.51 -6.11
C SER A 12 7.27 -1.25 -6.65
N THR A 13 7.08 -1.94 -7.76
CA THR A 13 8.13 -2.66 -8.47
C THR A 13 7.95 -2.50 -9.96
N ARG A 14 9.07 -2.19 -10.63
CA ARG A 14 9.15 -2.06 -12.07
C ARG A 14 9.83 -3.27 -12.66
N MET A 15 9.20 -3.88 -13.64
CA MET A 15 9.65 -5.05 -14.35
C MET A 15 9.97 -4.70 -15.80
N ARG A 16 11.02 -5.31 -16.34
CA ARG A 16 11.41 -5.18 -17.74
C ARG A 16 10.58 -6.12 -18.62
N PRO A 17 10.43 -5.82 -19.92
CA PRO A 17 9.81 -6.75 -20.86
C PRO A 17 10.50 -8.13 -20.78
N GLY A 18 9.70 -9.18 -20.63
CA GLY A 18 10.17 -10.56 -20.50
C GLY A 18 10.48 -11.02 -19.06
N GLU A 19 10.52 -10.11 -18.08
CA GLU A 19 10.66 -10.49 -16.66
C GLU A 19 9.31 -10.71 -15.96
N TRP A 20 8.23 -10.46 -16.67
CA TRP A 20 6.88 -10.57 -16.15
C TRP A 20 6.00 -11.39 -17.09
N SER A 21 5.08 -12.11 -16.48
CA SER A 21 3.95 -12.80 -17.11
C SER A 21 2.70 -12.44 -16.32
N GLU A 22 1.52 -12.69 -16.88
CA GLU A 22 0.25 -12.42 -16.19
C GLU A 22 0.20 -13.13 -14.83
N GLU A 23 0.59 -14.41 -14.80
CA GLU A 23 0.66 -15.22 -13.58
C GLU A 23 1.60 -14.62 -12.52
N SER A 24 2.80 -14.17 -12.94
CA SER A 24 3.78 -13.55 -12.03
C SER A 24 3.33 -12.18 -11.53
N LEU A 25 2.63 -11.40 -12.36
CA LEU A 25 2.05 -10.12 -11.95
C LEU A 25 0.96 -10.32 -10.91
N GLU A 26 0.04 -11.26 -11.14
CA GLU A 26 -1.02 -11.59 -10.19
C GLU A 26 -0.45 -12.09 -8.87
N ALA A 27 0.57 -12.96 -8.92
CA ALA A 27 1.27 -13.44 -7.72
C ALA A 27 1.98 -12.31 -6.97
N LEU A 28 2.59 -11.35 -7.68
CA LEU A 28 3.25 -10.21 -7.06
C LEU A 28 2.25 -9.26 -6.41
N VAL A 29 1.17 -8.92 -7.12
CA VAL A 29 0.08 -8.09 -6.59
C VAL A 29 -0.48 -8.72 -5.31
N ASN A 30 -0.77 -10.02 -5.32
CA ASN A 30 -1.27 -10.72 -4.13
C ASN A 30 -0.26 -10.73 -2.98
N SER A 31 1.03 -10.87 -3.27
CA SER A 31 2.08 -10.80 -2.26
C SER A 31 2.16 -9.42 -1.61
N TYR A 32 2.10 -8.35 -2.41
CA TYR A 32 2.13 -6.98 -1.89
C TYR A 32 0.88 -6.61 -1.12
N ARG A 33 -0.30 -7.03 -1.61
CA ARG A 33 -1.56 -6.88 -0.87
C ARG A 33 -1.49 -7.60 0.47
N THR A 34 -1.08 -8.87 0.48
CA THR A 34 -0.90 -9.63 1.73
C THR A 34 0.01 -8.90 2.69
N ARG A 35 1.17 -8.43 2.23
CA ARG A 35 2.12 -7.71 3.09
C ARG A 35 1.54 -6.41 3.66
N ILE A 36 0.76 -5.68 2.87
CA ILE A 36 0.05 -4.49 3.33
C ILE A 36 -1.04 -4.83 4.34
N MET A 37 -1.77 -5.93 4.13
CA MET A 37 -2.78 -6.42 5.07
C MET A 37 -2.15 -6.94 6.37
N GLU A 38 -0.98 -7.57 6.31
CA GLU A 38 -0.20 -7.97 7.49
C GLU A 38 0.24 -6.78 8.34
N MET A 39 0.38 -5.59 7.74
CA MET A 39 0.62 -4.33 8.47
C MET A 39 -0.66 -3.74 9.11
N GLY A 40 -1.82 -4.36 8.89
CA GLY A 40 -3.11 -3.94 9.45
C GLY A 40 -3.99 -3.16 8.47
N ALA A 41 -3.63 -3.10 7.18
CA ALA A 41 -4.48 -2.46 6.18
C ALA A 41 -5.76 -3.25 5.94
N ASN A 42 -6.89 -2.54 5.85
CA ASN A 42 -8.12 -3.17 5.41
C ASN A 42 -8.14 -3.30 3.88
N MET A 43 -8.76 -4.34 3.35
CA MET A 43 -8.77 -4.62 1.91
C MET A 43 -9.39 -3.46 1.08
N ALA A 44 -10.29 -2.68 1.68
CA ALA A 44 -10.90 -1.49 1.09
C ALA A 44 -9.97 -0.27 1.02
N GLU A 45 -8.90 -0.25 1.82
CA GLU A 45 -7.88 0.82 1.85
C GLU A 45 -6.66 0.49 0.97
N VAL A 46 -6.62 -0.72 0.42
CA VAL A 46 -5.52 -1.17 -0.44
C VAL A 46 -5.89 -0.92 -1.90
N LEU A 47 -5.18 0.01 -2.52
CA LEU A 47 -5.28 0.33 -3.94
C LEU A 47 -4.18 -0.42 -4.69
N THR A 48 -4.53 -1.08 -5.80
CA THR A 48 -3.56 -1.72 -6.68
C THR A 48 -3.59 -1.00 -8.02
N ASP A 49 -2.43 -0.58 -8.48
CA ASP A 49 -2.21 0.06 -9.78
C ASP A 49 -1.20 -0.77 -10.57
N VAL A 50 -1.56 -1.12 -11.81
CA VAL A 50 -0.69 -1.89 -12.71
C VAL A 50 -0.58 -1.12 -14.01
N GLU A 51 0.53 -0.40 -14.16
CA GLU A 51 0.83 0.39 -15.34
C GLU A 51 1.63 -0.45 -16.33
N ARG A 52 1.03 -0.69 -17.51
CA ARG A 52 1.70 -1.36 -18.63
C ARG A 52 2.16 -0.31 -19.62
N ASN A 53 3.46 -0.23 -19.84
CA ASN A 53 4.07 0.73 -20.74
C ASN A 53 4.18 0.15 -22.17
N ASP A 54 4.16 1.02 -23.17
CA ASP A 54 4.23 0.65 -24.60
C ASP A 54 5.56 -0.04 -24.98
N ASP A 55 6.62 0.23 -24.21
CA ASP A 55 7.94 -0.42 -24.29
C ASP A 55 7.92 -1.89 -23.77
N GLY A 56 6.77 -2.38 -23.28
CA GLY A 56 6.61 -3.71 -22.71
C GLY A 56 7.09 -3.85 -21.27
N SER A 57 7.51 -2.75 -20.64
CA SER A 57 7.76 -2.71 -19.19
C SER A 57 6.45 -2.57 -18.41
N VAL A 58 6.41 -3.17 -17.22
CA VAL A 58 5.25 -3.10 -16.33
C VAL A 58 5.68 -2.59 -14.98
N ARG A 59 4.89 -1.66 -14.42
CA ARG A 59 5.01 -1.23 -13.04
C ARG A 59 3.80 -1.73 -12.27
N VAL A 60 4.05 -2.43 -11.18
CA VAL A 60 3.03 -2.78 -10.20
C VAL A 60 3.25 -1.87 -9.00
N ALA A 61 2.20 -1.19 -8.55
CA ALA A 61 2.19 -0.41 -7.33
C ALA A 61 0.99 -0.85 -6.48
N VAL A 62 1.23 -1.14 -5.21
CA VAL A 62 0.16 -1.36 -4.23
C VAL A 62 0.31 -0.31 -3.15
N VAL A 63 -0.74 0.49 -2.98
CA VAL A 63 -0.78 1.64 -2.09
C VAL A 63 -1.78 1.36 -0.98
N TRP A 64 -1.32 1.49 0.26
CA TRP A 64 -2.20 1.57 1.41
C TRP A 64 -2.60 3.02 1.62
N ASN A 65 -3.79 3.38 1.16
CA ASN A 65 -4.39 4.67 1.43
C ASN A 65 -5.13 4.59 2.77
N LYS A 66 -4.38 4.68 3.87
CA LYS A 66 -4.95 4.75 5.22
C LYS A 66 -5.83 6.00 5.28
N ALA A 67 -7.14 5.81 5.39
CA ALA A 67 -8.06 6.93 5.50
C ALA A 67 -7.56 7.82 6.64
N ALA A 68 -7.57 9.15 6.44
CA ALA A 68 -7.28 10.09 7.51
C ALA A 68 -8.20 9.69 8.66
N ASN A 69 -7.62 9.13 9.72
CA ASN A 69 -8.41 8.63 10.83
C ASN A 69 -9.07 9.88 11.40
N ALA A 70 -10.38 10.00 11.16
CA ALA A 70 -11.18 11.09 11.68
C ALA A 70 -11.33 10.87 13.18
N GLY A 71 -10.28 11.21 13.93
CA GLY A 71 -10.24 11.19 15.39
C GLY A 71 -10.22 9.80 16.01
N ASP A 72 -9.02 9.28 16.28
CA ASP A 72 -8.79 8.62 17.57
C ASP A 72 -7.59 9.31 18.21
N GLU A 73 -7.86 10.47 18.81
CA GLU A 73 -6.92 11.18 19.69
C GLU A 73 -6.93 10.60 21.12
N ASP A 74 -7.34 9.32 21.32
CA ASP A 74 -7.49 8.72 22.66
C ASP A 74 -6.55 7.53 22.94
N ALA A 75 -5.59 7.21 22.05
CA ALA A 75 -4.66 6.09 22.28
C ALA A 75 -3.21 6.47 22.63
N VAL A 76 -2.90 7.76 22.90
CA VAL A 76 -1.56 8.19 23.36
C VAL A 76 -1.56 8.85 24.74
N ALA A 77 -2.42 8.40 25.66
CA ALA A 77 -2.26 8.68 27.09
C ALA A 77 -1.47 7.53 27.77
N GLY A 78 -0.25 7.29 27.28
CA GLY A 78 0.61 6.20 27.73
C GLY A 78 1.90 6.68 28.39
N GLY A 79 1.79 7.44 29.48
CA GLY A 79 2.85 7.48 30.50
C GLY A 79 3.86 8.64 30.41
N GLN A 80 3.43 9.83 30.80
CA GLN A 80 4.32 10.75 31.51
C GLN A 80 3.72 11.06 32.88
N ALA A 81 4.34 10.54 33.93
CA ALA A 81 4.32 11.10 35.29
C ALA A 81 5.22 10.26 36.20
N PRO A 82 5.69 10.82 37.35
CA PRO A 82 6.33 12.11 37.56
C PRO A 82 7.81 12.00 37.96
#